data_AF-A0A7C4X5P8-F1
#
_entry.id   AF-A0A7C4X5P8-F1
#
_cell.length_a   1.000
_cell.length_b   1.000
_cell.length_c   1.000
_cell.angle_alpha   90.00
_cell.angle_beta   90.00
_cell.angle_gamma   90.00
#
_symmetry.space_group_name_H-M   'P 1'
#
loop_
_entity.id
_entity.type
_entity.pdbx_description
1 polymer ?
#
loop_
_entity_poly.entity_id
_entity_poly.type
_entity_poly.pdbx_seq_one_letter_code
_entity_poly.pdbx_strand_id
1 'polypeptide(L)'
;MKPILKLFANFNKENASEQPPGAYQQQVHYCKQVWQGQTYGLERLVRLFLCAVQFAFPLLLVRDIFGRAGLIPRRLAVEAYTTFKFILPLCILSFGFYRYPALVILTIYLLSETILHILSLIFLADVYPAAPSYRRSILLLFLHYLEVVFDFAVIYIAFGLLSEPLTPLSAVYFSLVANTTVGFGDIHAHGPIGQAVVISQLIICVLFVILFINYFSQREK
;
A
#
# COMPACT_ATOMS: atom_id res chain seq x y z
N MET A 1 -9.79 25.24 14.49
CA MET A 1 -10.41 24.20 13.62
C MET A 1 -10.51 24.58 12.15
N LYS A 2 -11.02 25.77 11.76
CA LYS A 2 -11.09 26.20 10.35
C LYS A 2 -9.77 26.23 9.54
N PRO A 3 -8.58 26.56 10.10
CA PRO A 3 -7.35 26.61 9.30
C PRO A 3 -6.76 25.22 8.99
N ILE A 4 -6.87 24.26 9.91
CA ILE A 4 -6.44 22.86 9.68
C ILE A 4 -7.34 22.22 8.61
N LEU A 5 -8.66 22.46 8.68
CA LEU A 5 -9.59 21.97 7.66
C LEU A 5 -9.29 22.54 6.27
N LYS A 6 -8.85 23.81 6.18
CA LYS A 6 -8.46 24.46 4.92
C LYS A 6 -7.12 23.93 4.36
N LEU A 7 -6.24 23.40 5.23
CA LEU A 7 -4.99 22.75 4.84
C LEU A 7 -5.23 21.39 4.15
N PHE A 8 -6.23 20.64 4.61
CA PHE A 8 -6.55 19.29 4.09
C PHE A 8 -7.68 19.27 3.04
N ALA A 9 -8.61 20.21 3.12
CA ALA A 9 -9.75 20.33 2.22
C ALA A 9 -9.78 21.75 1.62
N ASN A 10 -9.39 21.87 0.36
CA ASN A 10 -9.73 23.05 -0.41
C ASN A 10 -11.25 23.00 -0.67
N PHE A 11 -12.01 23.79 0.08
CA PHE A 11 -13.47 23.89 -0.01
C PHE A 11 -13.89 24.61 -1.30
N ASN A 12 -13.67 23.98 -2.46
CA ASN A 12 -14.38 24.41 -3.68
C ASN A 12 -15.80 23.86 -3.60
N LYS A 13 -16.76 24.77 -3.47
CA LYS A 13 -18.21 24.53 -3.34
C LYS A 13 -18.81 23.68 -4.47
N GLU A 14 -18.11 23.51 -5.59
CA GLU A 14 -18.58 22.75 -6.76
C GLU A 14 -18.57 21.23 -6.58
N ASN A 15 -17.79 20.67 -5.63
CA ASN A 15 -17.73 19.21 -5.41
C ASN A 15 -18.62 18.71 -4.25
N ALA A 16 -19.47 19.56 -3.69
CA ALA A 16 -20.19 19.28 -2.44
C ALA A 16 -21.54 18.54 -2.64
N SER A 17 -22.05 18.43 -3.87
CA SER A 17 -23.42 17.95 -4.13
C SER A 17 -23.55 16.50 -4.58
N GLU A 18 -22.47 15.81 -4.94
CA GLU A 18 -22.55 14.40 -5.34
C GLU A 18 -22.12 13.49 -4.19
N GLN A 19 -23.10 12.79 -3.61
CA GLN A 19 -22.80 11.68 -2.71
C GLN A 19 -22.11 10.59 -3.53
N PRO A 20 -20.89 10.15 -3.16
CA PRO A 20 -20.25 9.06 -3.88
C PRO A 20 -21.07 7.77 -3.73
N PRO A 21 -21.14 6.92 -4.76
CA PRO A 21 -21.70 5.60 -4.62
C PRO A 21 -20.98 4.83 -3.50
N GLY A 22 -21.70 3.96 -2.79
CA GLY A 22 -21.15 3.16 -1.70
C GLY A 22 -19.90 2.42 -2.15
N ALA A 23 -18.86 2.36 -1.31
CA ALA A 23 -17.56 1.84 -1.75
C ALA A 23 -17.65 0.36 -2.15
N TYR A 24 -18.48 -0.41 -1.45
CA TYR A 24 -18.79 -1.80 -1.81
C TYR A 24 -19.56 -1.92 -3.13
N GLN A 25 -20.54 -1.05 -3.37
CA GLN A 25 -21.30 -1.05 -4.64
C GLN A 25 -20.38 -0.73 -5.82
N GLN A 26 -19.49 0.24 -5.64
CA GLN A 26 -18.47 0.60 -6.62
C GLN A 26 -17.50 -0.56 -6.87
N GLN A 27 -17.09 -1.29 -5.83
CA GLN A 27 -16.23 -2.46 -5.99
C GLN A 27 -16.91 -3.61 -6.75
N VAL A 28 -18.19 -3.87 -6.48
CA VAL A 28 -18.99 -4.84 -7.23
C VAL A 28 -19.11 -4.42 -8.70
N HIS A 29 -19.27 -3.12 -8.98
CA HIS A 29 -19.26 -2.62 -10.35
C HIS A 29 -17.94 -2.91 -11.06
N TYR A 30 -16.78 -2.71 -10.41
CA TYR A 30 -15.48 -3.08 -10.98
C TYR A 30 -15.36 -4.58 -11.27
N CYS A 31 -15.86 -5.43 -10.37
CA CYS A 31 -15.89 -6.88 -10.60
C CYS A 31 -16.74 -7.23 -11.84
N LYS A 32 -17.91 -6.61 -11.97
CA LYS A 32 -18.79 -6.81 -13.15
C LYS A 32 -18.14 -6.32 -14.44
N GLN A 33 -17.46 -5.17 -14.40
CA GLN A 33 -16.76 -4.63 -15.56
C GLN A 33 -15.61 -5.54 -16.01
N VAL A 34 -14.83 -6.09 -15.07
CA VAL A 34 -13.78 -7.07 -15.38
C VAL A 34 -14.38 -8.37 -15.94
N TRP A 35 -15.52 -8.82 -15.40
CA TRP A 35 -16.19 -10.04 -15.86
C TRP A 35 -16.75 -9.91 -17.30
N GLN A 36 -17.34 -8.75 -17.61
CA GLN A 36 -17.94 -8.47 -18.92
C GLN A 36 -16.92 -7.96 -19.96
N GLY A 37 -15.69 -7.66 -19.55
CA GLY A 37 -14.63 -7.16 -20.42
C GLY A 37 -14.12 -8.19 -21.41
N GLN A 38 -13.39 -7.73 -22.43
CA GLN A 38 -12.85 -8.59 -23.49
C GLN A 38 -11.58 -9.37 -23.10
N THR A 39 -11.04 -9.17 -21.89
CA THR A 39 -9.86 -9.90 -21.41
C THR A 39 -10.14 -11.39 -21.30
N TYR A 40 -9.18 -12.25 -21.60
CA TYR A 40 -9.36 -13.70 -21.62
C TYR A 40 -8.23 -14.44 -20.89
N GLY A 41 -8.47 -15.71 -20.55
CA GLY A 41 -7.46 -16.59 -19.96
C GLY A 41 -6.95 -16.13 -18.59
N LEU A 42 -5.63 -16.19 -18.40
CA LEU A 42 -4.95 -15.91 -17.13
C LEU A 42 -5.17 -14.46 -16.67
N GLU A 43 -5.18 -13.50 -17.60
CA GLU A 43 -5.36 -12.08 -17.29
C GLU A 43 -6.71 -11.83 -16.58
N ARG A 44 -7.80 -12.42 -17.09
CA ARG A 44 -9.13 -12.30 -16.49
C ARG A 44 -9.14 -12.90 -15.07
N LEU A 45 -8.54 -14.07 -14.88
CA LEU A 45 -8.48 -14.73 -13.57
C LEU A 45 -7.73 -13.88 -12.54
N VAL A 46 -6.55 -13.34 -12.90
CA VAL A 46 -5.76 -12.47 -12.02
C VAL A 46 -6.54 -11.20 -11.69
N ARG A 47 -7.13 -10.53 -12.68
CA ARG A 47 -7.93 -9.32 -12.46
C ARG A 47 -9.13 -9.56 -11.54
N LEU A 48 -9.85 -10.66 -11.72
CA LEU A 48 -10.98 -11.03 -10.86
C LEU A 48 -10.54 -11.34 -9.43
N PHE A 49 -9.43 -12.07 -9.27
CA PHE A 49 -8.85 -12.35 -7.96
C PHE A 49 -8.48 -11.04 -7.24
N LEU A 50 -7.79 -10.13 -7.92
CA LEU A 50 -7.42 -8.82 -7.36
C LEU A 50 -8.64 -7.96 -7.01
N CYS A 51 -9.70 -8.02 -7.83
CA CYS A 51 -10.96 -7.35 -7.54
C CYS A 51 -11.67 -7.93 -6.29
N ALA A 52 -11.67 -9.26 -6.16
CA ALA A 52 -12.35 -9.97 -5.09
C ALA A 52 -11.59 -9.88 -3.75
N VAL A 53 -10.27 -9.98 -3.75
CA VAL A 53 -9.47 -9.93 -2.52
C VAL A 53 -9.59 -8.58 -1.80
N GLN A 54 -9.90 -7.50 -2.54
CA GLN A 54 -10.14 -6.18 -1.95
C GLN A 54 -11.33 -6.12 -0.98
N PHE A 55 -12.29 -7.05 -1.06
CA PHE A 55 -13.37 -7.12 -0.08
C PHE A 55 -12.90 -7.55 1.30
N ALA A 56 -11.77 -8.26 1.40
CA ALA A 56 -11.19 -8.66 2.68
C ALA A 56 -10.48 -7.50 3.39
N PHE A 57 -10.14 -6.44 2.65
CA PHE A 57 -9.26 -5.40 3.17
C PHE A 57 -9.97 -4.27 3.93
N PRO A 58 -9.38 -3.81 5.03
CA PRO A 58 -9.95 -2.73 5.84
C PRO A 58 -10.03 -1.40 5.08
N LEU A 59 -9.18 -1.15 4.07
CA LEU A 59 -9.27 0.06 3.25
C LEU A 59 -10.64 0.22 2.59
N LEU A 60 -11.29 -0.87 2.16
CA LEU A 60 -12.63 -0.79 1.56
C LEU A 60 -13.68 -0.37 2.61
N LEU A 61 -13.57 -0.90 3.82
CA LEU A 61 -14.43 -0.53 4.95
C LEU A 61 -14.24 0.94 5.34
N VAL A 62 -13.00 1.42 5.42
CA VAL A 62 -12.69 2.84 5.65
C VAL A 62 -13.32 3.70 4.55
N ARG A 63 -13.20 3.30 3.28
CA ARG A 63 -13.81 4.02 2.15
C ARG A 63 -15.34 4.04 2.21
N ASP A 64 -15.99 2.99 2.72
CA ASP A 64 -17.45 2.95 2.83
C ASP A 64 -17.96 3.81 3.98
N ILE A 65 -17.39 3.67 5.17
CA ILE A 65 -17.80 4.41 6.38
C ILE A 65 -17.67 5.92 6.14
N PHE A 66 -16.50 6.35 5.67
CA PHE A 66 -16.24 7.78 5.42
C PHE A 66 -16.79 8.26 4.07
N GLY A 67 -17.19 7.34 3.18
CA GLY A 67 -17.88 7.64 1.92
C GLY A 67 -19.28 8.21 2.12
N ARG A 68 -19.99 7.76 3.17
CA ARG A 68 -21.34 8.25 3.53
C ARG A 68 -21.36 9.73 3.88
N ALA A 69 -20.24 10.28 4.35
CA ALA A 69 -20.09 11.69 4.70
C ALA A 69 -19.68 12.58 3.50
N GLY A 70 -19.43 12.00 2.32
CA GLY A 70 -19.09 12.72 1.09
C GLY A 70 -17.69 12.39 0.52
N LEU A 71 -17.34 13.01 -0.61
CA LEU A 71 -16.07 12.76 -1.32
C LEU A 71 -14.83 13.22 -0.56
N ILE A 72 -14.89 14.38 0.10
CA ILE A 72 -13.77 14.95 0.85
C ILE A 72 -13.39 14.08 2.06
N PRO A 73 -14.32 13.71 2.97
CA PRO A 73 -13.97 12.86 4.11
C PRO A 73 -13.49 11.48 3.67
N ARG A 74 -14.06 10.91 2.60
CA ARG A 74 -13.56 9.64 2.01
C ARG A 74 -12.08 9.75 1.61
N ARG A 75 -11.69 10.81 0.92
CA ARG A 75 -10.30 11.02 0.48
C ARG A 75 -9.36 11.22 1.66
N LEU A 76 -9.76 12.05 2.64
CA LEU A 76 -8.96 12.30 3.83
C LEU A 76 -8.79 11.03 4.69
N ALA A 77 -9.84 10.21 4.80
CA ALA A 77 -9.77 8.95 5.54
C ALA A 77 -8.81 7.96 4.90
N VAL A 78 -8.76 7.88 3.56
CA VAL A 78 -7.77 7.06 2.84
C VAL A 78 -6.35 7.57 3.10
N GLU A 79 -6.11 8.88 3.01
CA GLU A 79 -4.80 9.48 3.29
C GLU A 79 -4.36 9.24 4.74
N ALA A 80 -5.29 9.39 5.70
CA ALA A 80 -5.05 9.11 7.11
C ALA A 80 -4.76 7.63 7.37
N TYR A 81 -5.45 6.73 6.68
CA TYR A 81 -5.23 5.28 6.78
C TYR A 81 -3.86 4.88 6.23
N THR A 82 -3.47 5.38 5.05
CA THR A 82 -2.13 5.13 4.49
C THR A 82 -1.04 5.69 5.41
N THR A 83 -1.25 6.88 5.99
CA THR A 83 -0.32 7.47 6.96
C THR A 83 -0.24 6.64 8.25
N PHE A 84 -1.37 6.12 8.74
CA PHE A 84 -1.41 5.23 9.89
C PHE A 84 -0.61 3.95 9.63
N LYS A 85 -0.77 3.32 8.46
CA LYS A 85 0.00 2.13 8.08
C LYS A 85 1.49 2.39 8.05
N PHE A 86 1.92 3.56 7.58
CA PHE A 86 3.33 3.97 7.63
C PHE A 86 3.85 4.18 9.06
N ILE A 87 3.05 4.80 9.94
CA ILE A 87 3.45 5.07 11.34
C ILE A 87 3.50 3.79 12.17
N LEU A 88 2.64 2.81 11.88
CA LEU A 88 2.53 1.57 12.65
C LEU A 88 3.86 0.80 12.79
N PRO A 89 4.58 0.41 11.72
CA PRO A 89 5.85 -0.30 11.84
C PRO A 89 6.93 0.55 12.50
N LEU A 90 6.91 1.87 12.30
CA LEU A 90 7.81 2.79 13.03
C LEU A 90 7.59 2.71 14.54
N CYS A 91 6.34 2.78 15.01
CA CYS A 91 6.03 2.61 16.42
C CYS A 91 6.43 1.21 16.92
N ILE A 92 6.19 0.15 16.14
CA ILE A 92 6.55 -1.22 16.52
C ILE A 92 8.06 -1.35 16.73
N LEU A 93 8.86 -0.76 15.84
CA LEU A 93 10.32 -0.76 15.93
C LEU A 93 10.83 0.09 17.11
N SER A 94 10.29 1.30 17.29
CA SER A 94 10.75 2.23 18.34
C SER A 94 10.44 1.74 19.75
N PHE A 95 9.26 1.15 19.99
CA PHE A 95 8.85 0.68 21.31
C PHE A 95 9.19 -0.79 21.59
N GLY A 96 9.80 -1.49 20.63
CA GLY A 96 10.15 -2.90 20.80
C GLY A 96 8.96 -3.85 20.73
N PHE A 97 7.84 -3.42 20.15
CA PHE A 97 6.62 -4.21 20.07
C PHE A 97 6.67 -5.35 19.04
N TYR A 98 7.76 -5.45 18.27
CA TYR A 98 8.02 -6.58 17.37
C TYR A 98 8.09 -7.94 18.10
N ARG A 99 8.21 -7.92 19.44
CA ARG A 99 8.14 -9.13 20.28
C ARG A 99 6.72 -9.69 20.43
N TYR A 100 5.69 -8.89 20.18
CA TYR A 100 4.30 -9.33 20.27
C TYR A 100 3.84 -9.89 18.93
N PRO A 101 3.57 -11.21 18.82
CA PRO A 101 3.26 -11.85 17.54
C PRO A 101 1.99 -11.29 16.90
N ALA A 102 1.02 -10.84 17.70
CA ALA A 102 -0.22 -10.23 17.18
C ALA A 102 0.05 -8.96 16.35
N LEU A 103 1.01 -8.13 16.77
CA LEU A 103 1.37 -6.90 16.05
C LEU A 103 2.18 -7.22 14.79
N VAL A 104 3.03 -8.24 14.83
CA VAL A 104 3.77 -8.71 13.64
C VAL A 104 2.81 -9.30 12.60
N ILE A 105 1.82 -10.10 13.02
CA ILE A 105 0.77 -10.62 12.14
C ILE A 105 -0.05 -9.49 11.54
N LEU A 106 -0.40 -8.47 12.34
CA LEU A 106 -1.07 -7.27 11.83
C LEU A 106 -0.21 -6.55 10.78
N THR A 107 1.09 -6.37 11.01
CA THR A 107 2.00 -5.79 10.01
C THR A 107 2.03 -6.60 8.72
N ILE A 108 2.15 -7.93 8.78
CA ILE A 108 2.13 -8.79 7.60
C ILE A 108 0.79 -8.69 6.85
N TYR A 109 -0.32 -8.61 7.59
CA TYR A 109 -1.65 -8.44 7.01
C TYR A 109 -1.78 -7.11 6.25
N LEU A 110 -1.33 -6.00 6.85
CA LEU A 110 -1.36 -4.68 6.22
C LEU A 110 -0.37 -4.55 5.05
N LEU A 111 0.81 -5.17 5.15
CA LEU A 111 1.77 -5.28 4.05
C LEU A 111 1.15 -6.03 2.86
N SER A 112 0.44 -7.13 3.13
CA SER A 112 -0.26 -7.91 2.11
C SER A 112 -1.36 -7.09 1.41
N GLU A 113 -2.10 -6.26 2.16
CA GLU A 113 -3.04 -5.29 1.59
C GLU A 113 -2.32 -4.30 0.67
N THR A 114 -1.18 -3.74 1.08
CA THR A 114 -0.40 -2.80 0.27
C THR A 114 0.12 -3.44 -1.02
N ILE A 115 0.63 -4.67 -0.96
CA ILE A 115 1.09 -5.43 -2.13
C ILE A 115 -0.07 -5.68 -3.11
N LEU A 116 -1.21 -6.19 -2.61
CA LEU A 116 -2.36 -6.50 -3.46
C LEU A 116 -3.02 -5.24 -4.01
N HIS A 117 -2.97 -4.12 -3.27
CA HIS A 117 -3.38 -2.82 -3.78
C HIS A 117 -2.48 -2.36 -4.94
N ILE A 118 -1.16 -2.45 -4.80
CA ILE A 118 -0.18 -2.13 -5.86
C ILE A 118 -0.42 -2.98 -7.10
N LEU A 119 -0.59 -4.30 -6.94
CA LEU A 119 -0.93 -5.19 -8.06
C LEU A 119 -2.24 -4.78 -8.72
N SER A 120 -3.24 -4.38 -7.94
CA SER A 120 -4.51 -3.90 -8.48
C SER A 120 -4.35 -2.60 -9.27
N LEU A 121 -3.49 -1.67 -8.83
CA LEU A 121 -3.19 -0.46 -9.59
C LEU A 121 -2.51 -0.76 -10.94
N ILE A 122 -1.69 -1.80 -11.02
CA ILE A 122 -1.03 -2.22 -12.26
C ILE A 122 -2.03 -2.92 -13.19
N PHE A 123 -2.70 -3.97 -12.70
CA PHE A 123 -3.52 -4.85 -13.53
C PHE A 123 -4.92 -4.30 -13.84
N LEU A 124 -5.47 -3.41 -13.01
CA LEU A 124 -6.81 -2.82 -13.18
C LEU A 124 -6.74 -1.31 -13.51
N ALA A 125 -5.61 -0.84 -14.06
CA ALA A 125 -5.41 0.57 -14.41
C ALA A 125 -6.47 1.12 -15.38
N ASP A 126 -7.03 0.27 -16.25
CA ASP A 126 -8.09 0.59 -17.21
C ASP A 126 -9.50 0.62 -16.59
N VAL A 127 -9.69 -0.05 -15.46
CA VAL A 127 -10.98 -0.16 -14.75
C VAL A 127 -11.10 0.93 -13.69
N TYR A 128 -9.99 1.30 -13.05
CA TYR A 128 -9.98 2.33 -12.02
C TYR A 128 -9.93 3.74 -12.59
N PRO A 129 -10.70 4.67 -12.00
CA PRO A 129 -10.67 6.06 -12.43
C PRO A 129 -9.28 6.64 -12.19
N ALA A 130 -8.85 7.50 -13.12
CA ALA A 130 -7.60 8.23 -12.99
C ALA A 130 -7.53 8.98 -11.65
N ALA A 131 -6.33 9.02 -11.06
CA ALA A 131 -6.15 9.68 -9.78
C ALA A 131 -6.43 11.19 -9.94
N PRO A 132 -7.21 11.81 -9.03
CA PRO A 132 -7.70 13.18 -9.20
C PRO A 132 -6.59 14.24 -9.08
N SER A 133 -5.41 13.88 -8.56
CA SER A 133 -4.29 14.82 -8.43
C SER A 133 -2.95 14.11 -8.58
N TYR A 134 -2.18 14.54 -9.58
CA TYR A 134 -0.84 14.00 -9.85
C TYR A 134 0.10 14.07 -8.64
N ARG A 135 0.10 15.20 -7.93
CA ARG A 135 1.01 15.40 -6.79
C ARG A 135 0.63 14.53 -5.59
N ARG A 136 -0.67 14.30 -5.38
CA ARG A 136 -1.14 13.47 -4.26
C ARG A 136 -0.75 12.01 -4.43
N SER A 137 -0.93 11.43 -5.62
CA SER A 137 -0.61 10.02 -5.79
C SER A 137 0.89 9.74 -5.75
N ILE A 138 1.77 10.66 -6.16
CA ILE A 138 3.23 10.50 -5.93
C ILE A 138 3.54 10.48 -4.44
N LEU A 139 2.96 11.40 -3.67
CA LEU A 139 3.19 11.47 -2.23
C LEU A 139 2.75 10.17 -1.55
N LEU A 140 1.55 9.67 -1.87
CA LEU A 140 1.05 8.41 -1.33
C LEU A 140 1.86 7.20 -1.79
N LEU A 141 2.31 7.17 -3.05
CA LEU A 141 3.17 6.10 -3.57
C LEU A 141 4.54 6.10 -2.86
N PHE A 142 5.12 7.27 -2.62
CA PHE A 142 6.33 7.42 -1.84
C PHE A 142 6.14 6.98 -0.39
N LEU A 143 4.99 7.31 0.23
CA LEU A 143 4.68 6.85 1.58
C LEU A 143 4.53 5.32 1.64
N HIS A 144 3.87 4.71 0.65
CA HIS A 144 3.79 3.25 0.52
C HIS A 144 5.17 2.60 0.31
N TYR A 145 6.05 3.23 -0.48
CA TYR A 145 7.42 2.75 -0.67
C TYR A 145 8.18 2.71 0.67
N LEU A 146 8.08 3.76 1.48
CA LEU A 146 8.69 3.78 2.81
C LEU A 146 8.00 2.83 3.80
N GLU A 147 6.67 2.75 3.79
CA GLU A 147 5.88 1.81 4.59
C GLU A 147 6.41 0.38 4.43
N VAL A 148 6.57 -0.07 3.18
CA VAL A 148 7.09 -1.41 2.87
C VAL A 148 8.50 -1.63 3.44
N VAL A 149 9.39 -0.62 3.38
CA VAL A 149 10.72 -0.72 3.99
C VAL A 149 10.60 -0.96 5.50
N PHE A 150 9.74 -0.23 6.19
CA PHE A 150 9.56 -0.38 7.63
C PHE A 150 8.85 -1.69 8.02
N ASP A 151 7.88 -2.15 7.24
CA ASP A 151 7.20 -3.43 7.46
C ASP A 151 8.18 -4.61 7.35
N PHE A 152 9.03 -4.63 6.32
CA PHE A 152 10.06 -5.66 6.19
C PHE A 152 11.08 -5.59 7.33
N ALA A 153 11.45 -4.39 7.80
CA ALA A 153 12.31 -4.24 8.96
C ALA A 153 11.70 -4.87 10.22
N VAL A 154 10.39 -4.69 10.46
CA VAL A 154 9.65 -5.37 11.54
C VAL A 154 9.70 -6.89 11.38
N ILE A 155 9.49 -7.41 10.17
CA ILE A 155 9.50 -8.85 9.89
C ILE A 155 10.90 -9.44 10.14
N TYR A 156 11.96 -8.80 9.64
CA TYR A 156 13.33 -9.29 9.83
C TYR A 156 13.74 -9.39 11.30
N ILE A 157 13.43 -8.36 12.09
CA ILE A 157 13.78 -8.35 13.52
C ILE A 157 12.89 -9.29 14.34
N ALA A 158 11.59 -9.39 14.02
CA ALA A 158 10.66 -10.25 14.76
C ALA A 158 10.99 -11.75 14.62
N PHE A 159 11.41 -12.17 13.42
CA PHE A 159 11.70 -13.58 13.13
C PHE A 159 13.19 -13.93 13.13
N GLY A 160 14.09 -12.96 13.37
CA GLY A 160 15.53 -13.20 13.41
C GLY A 160 16.07 -13.77 12.10
N LEU A 161 15.67 -13.19 10.97
CA LEU A 161 15.89 -13.76 9.62
C LEU A 161 17.25 -13.44 8.99
N LEU A 162 18.11 -12.68 9.67
CA LEU A 162 19.37 -12.17 9.14
C LEU A 162 20.56 -12.74 9.90
N SER A 163 21.74 -12.59 9.30
CA SER A 163 23.01 -13.17 9.77
C SER A 163 23.44 -12.75 11.18
N GLU A 164 23.00 -11.56 11.61
CA GLU A 164 23.40 -10.96 12.87
C GLU A 164 22.18 -10.57 13.72
N PRO A 165 22.30 -10.52 15.06
CA PRO A 165 21.22 -10.03 15.93
C PRO A 165 20.94 -8.56 15.64
N LEU A 166 19.71 -8.27 15.21
CA LEU A 166 19.33 -6.95 14.75
C LEU A 166 18.90 -6.03 15.90
N THR A 167 19.44 -4.81 15.88
CA THR A 167 18.81 -3.64 16.48
C THR A 167 17.70 -3.10 15.54
N PRO A 168 16.73 -2.32 16.05
CA PRO A 168 15.71 -1.70 15.20
C PRO A 168 16.31 -0.86 14.05
N LEU A 169 17.41 -0.15 14.32
CA LEU A 169 18.10 0.65 13.31
C LEU A 169 18.76 -0.21 12.24
N SER A 170 19.48 -1.28 12.63
CA SER A 170 20.11 -2.20 11.67
C SER A 170 19.08 -2.95 10.82
N ALA A 171 17.88 -3.24 11.36
CA ALA A 171 16.79 -3.86 10.60
C ALA A 171 16.25 -2.91 9.51
N VAL A 172 16.05 -1.63 9.84
CA VAL A 172 15.67 -0.60 8.87
C VAL A 172 16.77 -0.39 7.84
N TYR A 173 18.03 -0.32 8.28
CA TYR A 173 19.19 -0.20 7.41
C TYR A 173 19.24 -1.33 6.38
N PHE A 174 19.17 -2.59 6.82
CA PHE A 174 19.16 -3.73 5.89
C PHE A 174 17.97 -3.66 4.93
N SER A 175 16.77 -3.40 5.43
CA SER A 175 15.57 -3.30 4.60
C SER A 175 15.71 -2.20 3.54
N LEU A 176 16.28 -1.05 3.88
CA LEU A 176 16.52 0.04 2.93
C LEU A 176 17.58 -0.33 1.90
N VAL A 177 18.68 -0.96 2.32
CA VAL A 177 19.77 -1.42 1.44
C VAL A 177 19.29 -2.48 0.46
N ALA A 178 18.46 -3.42 0.91
CA ALA A 178 17.82 -4.43 0.07
C ALA A 178 16.84 -3.78 -0.91
N ASN A 179 15.96 -2.90 -0.43
CA ASN A 179 14.94 -2.22 -1.24
C ASN A 179 15.50 -1.20 -2.24
N THR A 180 16.73 -0.74 -2.06
CA THR A 180 17.45 0.11 -3.02
C THR A 180 18.42 -0.69 -3.88
N THR A 181 18.49 -2.01 -3.69
CA THR A 181 19.38 -2.93 -4.41
C THR A 181 20.87 -2.57 -4.31
N VAL A 182 21.26 -1.84 -3.25
CA VAL A 182 22.67 -1.44 -3.03
C VAL A 182 23.51 -2.64 -2.59
N GLY A 183 23.01 -3.40 -1.62
CA GLY A 183 23.62 -4.67 -1.20
C GLY A 183 25.05 -4.56 -0.66
N PHE A 184 25.29 -3.79 0.40
CA PHE A 184 26.62 -3.63 1.00
C PHE A 184 27.28 -4.94 1.49
N GLY A 185 26.48 -5.97 1.78
CA GLY A 185 26.96 -7.32 2.09
C GLY A 185 27.38 -7.54 3.55
N ASP A 186 27.31 -6.51 4.38
CA ASP A 186 27.54 -6.55 5.83
C ASP A 186 26.45 -7.35 6.56
N ILE A 187 25.18 -7.13 6.21
CA ILE A 187 24.05 -7.91 6.71
C ILE A 187 23.45 -8.70 5.55
N HIS A 188 23.22 -10.01 5.75
CA HIS A 188 22.66 -10.88 4.72
C HIS A 188 21.60 -11.83 5.29
N ALA A 189 20.78 -12.39 4.38
CA ALA A 189 19.73 -13.33 4.74
C ALA A 189 20.31 -14.60 5.37
N HIS A 190 19.72 -15.02 6.49
CA HIS A 190 20.08 -16.27 7.17
C HIS A 190 19.03 -17.35 6.90
N GLY A 191 19.49 -18.47 6.34
CA GLY A 191 18.66 -19.64 6.04
C GLY A 191 17.65 -19.45 4.90
N PRO A 192 16.92 -20.53 4.52
CA PRO A 192 16.00 -20.51 3.38
C PRO A 192 14.83 -19.54 3.55
N ILE A 193 14.30 -19.41 4.76
CA ILE A 193 13.17 -18.52 5.05
C ILE A 193 13.59 -17.06 4.93
N GLY A 194 14.76 -16.69 5.50
CA GLY A 194 15.29 -15.34 5.35
C GLY A 194 15.53 -14.97 3.89
N GLN A 195 16.08 -15.91 3.10
CA GLN A 195 16.26 -15.72 1.66
C GLN A 195 14.93 -15.51 0.94
N ALA A 196 13.90 -16.31 1.24
CA ALA A 196 12.58 -16.16 0.64
C ALA A 196 11.94 -14.80 0.95
N VAL A 197 12.09 -14.30 2.18
CA VAL A 197 11.58 -12.97 2.57
C VAL A 197 12.32 -11.86 1.84
N VAL A 198 13.65 -11.92 1.71
CA VAL A 198 14.43 -10.95 0.93
C VAL A 198 14.03 -10.98 -0.55
N ILE A 199 13.86 -12.16 -1.14
CA ILE A 199 13.38 -12.31 -2.52
C ILE A 199 12.01 -11.64 -2.68
N SER A 200 11.09 -11.86 -1.73
CA SER A 200 9.77 -11.22 -1.77
C SER A 200 9.86 -9.69 -1.72
N GLN A 201 10.74 -9.14 -0.90
CA GLN A 201 10.98 -7.70 -0.82
C GLN A 201 11.51 -7.13 -2.15
N LEU A 202 12.47 -7.82 -2.77
CA LEU A 202 13.04 -7.42 -4.06
C LEU A 202 11.99 -7.44 -5.18
N ILE A 203 11.10 -8.44 -5.22
CA ILE A 203 10.00 -8.49 -6.18
C ILE A 203 9.07 -7.29 -6.00
N ILE A 204 8.73 -6.94 -4.75
CA ILE A 204 7.87 -5.78 -4.46
C ILE A 204 8.55 -4.48 -4.88
N CYS A 205 9.86 -4.34 -4.66
CA CYS A 205 10.63 -3.20 -5.15
C CYS A 205 10.50 -3.03 -6.68
N VAL A 206 10.60 -4.11 -7.44
CA VAL A 206 10.40 -4.07 -8.91
C VAL A 206 9.00 -3.58 -9.26
N LEU A 207 7.97 -4.01 -8.54
CA LEU A 207 6.59 -3.53 -8.75
C LEU A 207 6.47 -2.01 -8.50
N PHE A 208 7.14 -1.48 -7.48
CA PHE A 208 7.17 -0.03 -7.24
C PHE A 208 7.86 0.72 -8.39
N VAL A 209 8.99 0.22 -8.90
CA VAL A 209 9.69 0.85 -10.04
C VAL A 209 8.76 0.93 -11.26
N ILE A 210 8.04 -0.15 -11.57
CA ILE A 210 7.05 -0.17 -12.67
C ILE A 210 5.96 0.88 -12.45
N LEU A 211 5.42 0.99 -11.22
CA LEU A 211 4.41 1.99 -10.89
C LEU A 211 4.95 3.42 -11.04
N PHE A 212 6.15 3.70 -10.54
CA PHE A 212 6.76 5.02 -10.69
C PHE A 212 6.91 5.39 -12.17
N ILE A 213 7.42 4.48 -13.00
CA ILE A 213 7.57 4.71 -14.45
C ILE A 213 6.21 4.96 -15.12
N ASN A 214 5.21 4.11 -14.86
CA ASN A 214 3.86 4.27 -15.42
C ASN A 214 3.28 5.63 -15.03
N TYR A 215 3.45 6.02 -13.77
CA TYR A 215 2.96 7.29 -13.26
C TYR A 215 3.61 8.51 -13.92
N PHE A 216 4.94 8.49 -14.10
CA PHE A 216 5.64 9.57 -14.80
C PHE A 216 5.32 9.60 -16.29
N SER A 217 5.14 8.44 -16.94
CA SER A 217 4.80 8.35 -18.36
C SER A 217 3.41 8.91 -18.69
N GLN A 218 2.44 8.76 -17.79
CA GLN A 218 1.10 9.34 -17.97
C GLN A 218 1.08 10.89 -17.94
N ARG A 219 2.14 11.55 -17.46
CA ARG A 219 2.25 13.02 -17.47
C ARG A 219 2.54 13.60 -18.86
N GLU A 220 3.12 12.81 -19.76
CA GLU A 220 3.55 13.26 -21.09
C GLU A 220 2.48 13.12 -22.18
N LYS A 221 1.26 12.68 -21.81
CA LYS A 221 0.07 12.65 -22.68
C LYS A 221 -0.92 13.72 -22.26
#